data_AF-A0A1S7LH45-F1
#
_entry.id   AF-A0A1S7LH45-F1
#
_cell.length_a   1.000
_cell.length_b   1.000
_cell.length_c   1.000
_cell.angle_alpha   90.00
_cell.angle_beta   90.00
_cell.angle_gamma   90.00
#
_symmetry.space_group_name_H-M   'P 1'
#
loop_
_entity.id
_entity.type
_entity.pdbx_description
1 polymer ?
#
loop_
_entity_poly.entity_id
_entity_poly.type
_entity_poly.pdbx_seq_one_letter_code
_entity_poly.pdbx_strand_id
1 'polypeptide(L)'
;MGYLLSVGWVVMLLCLSMPGQGVAAEVVENTLLREPEKLFSITRGARLYDNWYHELELRTPKKRHVSYPESAAFAHKAKEHWRCKECHGWDGLGKDGQYGQGRHQTGIKGIQQMRGANSAAVVAILTDAKHGYGERMPPEALQDLAAFISGGQVEMARYLEPQSGKCKMGDVVKGKSYYLTLCSQCHGTEGISRGMPIVGKAAIKEPWLVLHKTLHGHPGSGMVGLRALGMDITMDLMSYMQTLPTQR
;
A
#
# COMPACT_ATOMS: atom_id res chain seq x y z
N MET A 1 32.92 -79.04 -15.66
CA MET A 1 34.05 -78.11 -15.54
C MET A 1 33.53 -76.73 -15.92
N GLY A 2 33.54 -75.68 -15.12
CA GLY A 2 34.02 -75.43 -13.77
C GLY A 2 33.50 -74.06 -13.32
N TYR A 3 33.40 -73.89 -12.00
CA TYR A 3 33.08 -72.64 -11.30
C TYR A 3 34.01 -71.49 -11.68
N LEU A 4 33.54 -70.23 -11.59
CA LEU A 4 34.19 -69.17 -10.81
C LEU A 4 33.29 -67.93 -10.62
N LEU A 5 33.27 -67.49 -9.37
CA LEU A 5 32.66 -66.29 -8.80
C LEU A 5 33.27 -65.00 -9.41
N SER A 6 32.57 -63.86 -9.35
CA SER A 6 32.89 -62.83 -8.34
C SER A 6 32.29 -61.41 -8.61
N VAL A 7 31.78 -60.86 -7.50
CA VAL A 7 31.68 -59.45 -7.06
C VAL A 7 30.83 -58.43 -7.84
N GLY A 8 29.68 -58.11 -7.24
CA GLY A 8 28.92 -56.89 -7.50
C GLY A 8 29.63 -55.64 -7.00
N TRP A 9 29.62 -54.59 -7.80
CA TRP A 9 30.05 -53.26 -7.41
C TRP A 9 28.86 -52.52 -6.81
N VAL A 10 28.69 -52.61 -5.50
CA VAL A 10 27.93 -51.61 -4.73
C VAL A 10 28.78 -50.35 -4.72
N VAL A 11 28.48 -49.39 -5.59
CA VAL A 11 28.97 -48.02 -5.45
C VAL A 11 28.20 -47.42 -4.28
N MET A 12 28.74 -47.60 -3.08
CA MET A 12 28.32 -46.88 -1.89
C MET A 12 28.73 -45.42 -2.10
N LEU A 13 27.81 -44.59 -2.60
CA LEU A 13 27.95 -43.14 -2.59
C LEU A 13 27.98 -42.72 -1.11
N LEU A 14 29.19 -42.61 -0.56
CA LEU A 14 29.45 -41.84 0.64
C LEU A 14 29.12 -40.38 0.31
N CYS A 15 27.90 -39.95 0.65
CA CYS A 15 27.60 -38.55 0.83
C CYS A 15 28.50 -38.02 1.95
N LEU A 16 29.69 -37.55 1.58
CA LEU A 16 30.46 -36.62 2.39
C LEU A 16 29.63 -35.35 2.47
N SER A 17 28.83 -35.21 3.52
CA SER A 17 28.22 -33.95 3.92
C SER A 17 29.36 -32.97 4.20
N MET A 18 29.65 -32.07 3.26
CA MET A 18 30.55 -30.96 3.52
C MET A 18 29.87 -30.01 4.51
N PRO A 19 30.37 -29.85 5.74
CA PRO A 19 29.82 -28.90 6.70
C PRO A 19 30.19 -27.49 6.21
N GLY A 20 29.23 -26.82 5.55
CA GLY A 20 29.43 -25.45 5.07
C GLY A 20 28.49 -24.98 3.97
N GLN A 21 27.87 -25.89 3.21
CA GLN A 21 26.94 -25.51 2.12
C GLN A 21 25.51 -25.18 2.59
N GLY A 22 25.08 -25.70 3.75
CA GLY A 22 23.72 -25.49 4.27
C GLY A 22 23.44 -24.04 4.67
N VAL A 23 24.36 -23.41 5.40
CA VAL A 23 24.15 -22.05 5.96
C VAL A 23 24.12 -20.99 4.86
N ALA A 24 24.97 -21.09 3.84
CA ALA A 24 24.99 -20.12 2.74
C ALA A 24 23.75 -20.23 1.85
N ALA A 25 23.29 -21.45 1.55
CA ALA A 25 22.06 -21.67 0.79
C ALA A 25 20.82 -21.18 1.57
N GLU A 26 20.74 -21.45 2.88
CA GLU A 26 19.66 -21.01 3.75
C GLU A 26 19.61 -19.48 3.90
N VAL A 27 20.76 -18.80 4.02
CA VAL A 27 20.82 -17.33 4.07
C VAL A 27 20.39 -16.70 2.74
N VAL A 28 20.73 -17.30 1.59
CA VAL A 28 20.32 -16.82 0.26
C VAL A 28 18.82 -17.05 0.04
N GLU A 29 18.29 -18.22 0.35
CA GLU A 29 16.86 -18.53 0.25
C GLU A 29 16.01 -17.62 1.16
N ASN A 30 16.46 -17.41 2.40
CA ASN A 30 15.83 -16.48 3.34
C ASN A 30 15.94 -15.02 2.87
N THR A 31 16.95 -14.65 2.07
CA THR A 31 17.06 -13.28 1.51
C THR A 31 16.14 -13.07 0.30
N LEU A 32 15.95 -14.10 -0.54
CA LEU A 32 15.12 -14.01 -1.76
C LEU A 32 13.62 -13.91 -1.46
N LEU A 33 13.16 -14.52 -0.36
CA LEU A 33 11.74 -14.45 0.06
C LEU A 33 11.36 -13.14 0.75
N ARG A 34 12.35 -12.39 1.30
CA ARG A 34 12.10 -11.14 2.03
C ARG A 34 11.57 -10.00 1.16
N GLU A 35 11.97 -9.90 -0.11
CA GLU A 35 11.52 -8.80 -0.97
C GLU A 35 10.03 -8.90 -1.34
N PRO A 36 9.50 -10.07 -1.76
CA PRO A 36 8.06 -10.28 -1.90
C PRO A 36 7.26 -10.06 -0.60
N GLU A 37 7.75 -10.56 0.54
CA GLU A 37 7.11 -10.36 1.85
C GLU A 37 7.05 -8.90 2.26
N LYS A 38 8.13 -8.15 2.00
CA LYS A 38 8.21 -6.71 2.21
C LYS A 38 7.21 -5.95 1.34
N LEU A 39 7.04 -6.35 0.08
CA LEU A 39 6.05 -5.74 -0.81
C LEU A 39 4.62 -5.99 -0.33
N PHE A 40 4.32 -7.19 0.18
CA PHE A 40 3.06 -7.50 0.84
C PHE A 40 2.83 -6.59 2.05
N SER A 41 3.81 -6.52 2.95
CA SER A 41 3.76 -5.70 4.17
C SER A 41 3.53 -4.22 3.86
N ILE A 42 4.26 -3.66 2.88
CA ILE A 42 4.05 -2.29 2.37
C ILE A 42 2.63 -2.10 1.85
N THR A 43 2.11 -3.06 1.09
CA THR A 43 0.80 -2.94 0.44
C THR A 43 -0.33 -3.03 1.44
N ARG A 44 -0.25 -3.92 2.44
CA ARG A 44 -1.18 -3.97 3.57
C ARG A 44 -1.05 -2.71 4.45
N GLY A 45 0.17 -2.27 4.73
CA GLY A 45 0.45 -1.04 5.47
C GLY A 45 -0.18 0.21 4.85
N ALA A 46 -0.19 0.31 3.53
CA ALA A 46 -0.85 1.40 2.82
C ALA A 46 -2.38 1.38 2.95
N ARG A 47 -3.01 0.20 3.03
CA ARG A 47 -4.44 0.09 3.34
C ARG A 47 -4.73 0.46 4.80
N LEU A 48 -3.85 0.08 5.73
CA LEU A 48 -3.93 0.52 7.12
C LEU A 48 -3.82 2.05 7.24
N TYR A 49 -2.91 2.67 6.49
CA TYR A 49 -2.74 4.12 6.43
C TYR A 49 -4.01 4.86 5.95
N ASP A 50 -4.70 4.27 4.97
CA ASP A 50 -6.01 4.77 4.50
C ASP A 50 -7.08 4.59 5.58
N ASN A 51 -7.32 3.35 6.01
CA ASN A 51 -8.39 3.03 6.94
C ASN A 51 -8.14 1.72 7.69
N TRP A 52 -7.35 1.79 8.75
CA TRP A 52 -6.94 0.63 9.55
C TRP A 52 -8.10 -0.16 10.14
N TYR A 53 -9.16 0.49 10.64
CA TYR A 53 -10.25 -0.23 11.28
C TYR A 53 -11.11 -0.96 10.24
N HIS A 54 -11.15 -0.47 8.99
CA HIS A 54 -11.82 -1.19 7.92
C HIS A 54 -10.95 -2.34 7.38
N GLU A 55 -9.64 -2.14 7.25
CA GLU A 55 -8.70 -3.21 6.85
C GLU A 55 -8.63 -4.35 7.88
N LEU A 56 -8.73 -4.04 9.16
CA LEU A 56 -8.69 -5.02 10.25
C LEU A 56 -10.08 -5.53 10.66
N GLU A 57 -11.15 -5.11 9.97
CA GLU A 57 -12.54 -5.46 10.32
C GLU A 57 -12.90 -5.13 11.78
N LEU A 58 -12.32 -4.06 12.32
CA LEU A 58 -12.53 -3.58 13.67
C LEU A 58 -13.62 -2.51 13.74
N ARG A 59 -14.14 -2.30 14.95
CA ARG A 59 -15.13 -1.25 15.21
C ARG A 59 -14.51 0.13 14.96
N THR A 60 -15.26 0.97 14.27
CA THR A 60 -14.90 2.38 14.05
C THR A 60 -14.66 3.10 15.38
N PRO A 61 -13.58 3.89 15.48
CA PRO A 61 -13.33 4.72 16.66
C PRO A 61 -14.48 5.71 16.93
N LYS A 62 -14.85 5.85 18.20
CA LYS A 62 -15.89 6.79 18.65
C LYS A 62 -15.34 8.03 19.34
N LYS A 63 -14.16 7.93 19.94
CA LYS A 63 -13.50 9.04 20.64
C LYS A 63 -12.65 9.85 19.67
N ARG A 64 -12.47 11.13 19.98
CA ARG A 64 -11.58 12.01 19.22
C ARG A 64 -10.12 11.51 19.25
N HIS A 65 -9.38 11.70 18.17
CA HIS A 65 -7.95 11.42 18.14
C HIS A 65 -7.22 12.53 18.89
N VAL A 66 -6.31 12.18 19.78
CA VAL A 66 -5.68 13.12 20.73
C VAL A 66 -5.00 14.30 20.00
N SER A 67 -4.24 14.01 18.95
CA SER A 67 -3.49 15.02 18.18
C SER A 67 -4.24 15.66 17.02
N TYR A 68 -5.51 15.31 16.77
CA TYR A 68 -6.25 16.03 15.73
C TYR A 68 -6.51 17.47 16.21
N PRO A 69 -6.56 18.51 15.36
CA PRO A 69 -6.86 19.88 15.81
C PRO A 69 -8.36 20.08 16.11
N GLU A 70 -8.70 20.86 17.14
CA GLU A 70 -10.11 21.19 17.47
C GLU A 70 -10.75 22.11 16.43
N SER A 71 -9.95 22.97 15.81
CA SER A 71 -10.38 23.91 14.77
C SER A 71 -10.54 23.26 13.39
N ALA A 72 -10.06 22.03 13.17
CA ALA A 72 -10.12 21.38 11.87
C ALA A 72 -11.53 20.83 11.56
N ALA A 73 -11.90 20.78 10.28
CA ALA A 73 -13.29 20.56 9.84
C ALA A 73 -13.94 19.24 10.30
N PHE A 74 -13.13 18.25 10.69
CA PHE A 74 -13.60 16.94 11.15
C PHE A 74 -13.39 16.70 12.64
N ALA A 75 -13.18 17.74 13.45
CA ALA A 75 -12.91 17.60 14.90
C ALA A 75 -13.98 16.79 15.65
N HIS A 76 -15.22 16.78 15.17
CA HIS A 76 -16.34 16.02 15.73
C HIS A 76 -16.66 14.70 14.99
N LYS A 77 -15.81 14.27 14.05
CA LYS A 77 -16.02 13.06 13.24
C LYS A 77 -14.91 12.05 13.50
N ALA A 78 -15.09 11.27 14.56
CA ALA A 78 -14.11 10.27 15.00
C ALA A 78 -13.56 9.37 13.88
N LYS A 79 -14.45 8.88 13.02
CA LYS A 79 -14.10 8.02 11.89
C LYS A 79 -13.14 8.66 10.88
N GLU A 80 -13.12 9.98 10.73
CA GLU A 80 -12.27 10.63 9.74
C GLU A 80 -10.85 10.81 10.28
N HIS A 81 -10.71 11.40 11.46
CA HIS A 81 -9.40 11.80 11.99
C HIS A 81 -8.58 10.69 12.65
N TRP A 82 -9.09 9.45 12.72
CA TRP A 82 -8.30 8.27 13.13
C TRP A 82 -7.57 7.60 11.96
N ARG A 83 -7.79 8.08 10.74
CA ARG A 83 -7.14 7.63 9.51
C ARG A 83 -5.86 8.43 9.31
N CYS A 84 -4.72 7.76 9.11
CA CYS A 84 -3.42 8.42 8.99
C CYS A 84 -3.42 9.45 7.85
N LYS A 85 -4.06 9.11 6.73
CA LYS A 85 -4.23 10.00 5.58
C LYS A 85 -4.91 11.32 5.93
N GLU A 86 -5.76 11.38 6.96
CA GLU A 86 -6.51 12.61 7.28
C GLU A 86 -5.59 13.70 7.84
N CYS A 87 -4.56 13.32 8.58
CA CYS A 87 -3.55 14.25 9.08
C CYS A 87 -2.38 14.43 8.11
N HIS A 88 -1.96 13.33 7.46
CA HIS A 88 -0.72 13.29 6.69
C HIS A 88 -0.92 13.34 5.17
N GLY A 89 -2.16 13.40 4.67
CA GLY A 89 -2.47 13.50 3.24
C GLY A 89 -2.31 12.19 2.46
N TRP A 90 -2.91 12.12 1.28
CA TRP A 90 -2.73 10.97 0.37
C TRP A 90 -1.34 10.95 -0.27
N ASP A 91 -0.77 12.12 -0.52
CA ASP A 91 0.61 12.33 -0.99
C ASP A 91 1.65 12.17 0.14
N GLY A 92 1.18 11.95 1.37
CA GLY A 92 2.00 11.88 2.57
C GLY A 92 2.56 13.23 3.03
N LEU A 93 2.24 14.36 2.38
CA LEU A 93 2.83 15.70 2.63
C LEU A 93 2.11 16.51 3.72
N GLY A 94 0.94 16.06 4.17
CA GLY A 94 0.16 16.74 5.20
C GLY A 94 -0.10 18.20 4.82
N LYS A 95 0.26 19.12 5.73
CA LYS A 95 0.13 20.57 5.55
C LYS A 95 0.93 21.14 4.36
N ASP A 96 1.96 20.43 3.89
CA ASP A 96 2.86 20.89 2.84
C ASP A 96 2.46 20.36 1.45
N GLY A 97 1.33 19.65 1.35
CA GLY A 97 0.82 19.09 0.09
C GLY A 97 -0.66 19.35 -0.15
N GLN A 98 -1.37 18.36 -0.70
CA GLN A 98 -2.78 18.50 -1.08
C GLN A 98 -3.68 18.96 0.08
N TYR A 99 -3.33 18.58 1.32
CA TYR A 99 -4.08 18.93 2.53
C TYR A 99 -3.55 20.20 3.22
N GLY A 100 -2.69 20.98 2.55
CA GLY A 100 -2.26 22.29 3.03
C GLY A 100 -3.38 23.34 3.08
N GLN A 101 -4.49 23.10 2.37
CA GLN A 101 -5.65 23.99 2.31
C GLN A 101 -6.96 23.21 2.18
N GLY A 102 -8.08 23.93 2.32
CA GLY A 102 -9.42 23.37 2.18
C GLY A 102 -9.85 22.54 3.39
N ARG A 103 -10.90 21.73 3.22
CA ARG A 103 -11.58 21.06 4.34
C ARG A 103 -10.73 20.00 5.06
N HIS A 104 -9.66 19.52 4.45
CA HIS A 104 -8.75 18.52 5.03
C HIS A 104 -7.54 19.15 5.74
N GLN A 105 -7.48 20.49 5.80
CA GLN A 105 -6.36 21.17 6.44
C GLN A 105 -6.33 20.94 7.94
N THR A 106 -5.19 20.43 8.42
CA THR A 106 -4.92 20.20 9.84
C THR A 106 -3.72 20.98 10.36
N GLY A 107 -2.84 21.45 9.48
CA GLY A 107 -1.54 22.02 9.88
C GLY A 107 -0.53 20.99 10.37
N ILE A 108 -0.83 19.69 10.28
CA ILE A 108 0.07 18.60 10.68
C ILE A 108 1.03 18.28 9.53
N LYS A 109 2.31 18.06 9.84
CA LYS A 109 3.34 17.73 8.85
C LYS A 109 3.12 16.36 8.21
N GLY A 110 3.66 16.18 7.01
CA GLY A 110 3.71 14.89 6.34
C GLY A 110 4.66 13.86 6.97
N ILE A 111 4.75 12.70 6.32
CA ILE A 111 5.56 11.54 6.74
C ILE A 111 6.89 11.39 5.97
N GLN A 112 7.24 12.32 5.07
CA GLN A 112 8.43 12.22 4.18
C GLN A 112 9.72 11.91 4.93
N GLN A 113 9.89 12.51 6.11
CA GLN A 113 11.08 12.38 6.94
C GLN A 113 11.26 10.96 7.50
N MET A 114 10.24 10.11 7.42
CA MET A 114 10.30 8.72 7.87
C MET A 114 10.72 7.75 6.76
N ARG A 115 10.96 8.21 5.53
CA ARG A 115 11.46 7.34 4.45
C ARG A 115 12.81 6.73 4.84
N GLY A 116 12.93 5.41 4.74
CA GLY A 116 14.12 4.66 5.12
C GLY A 116 14.34 4.55 6.63
N ALA A 117 13.44 5.06 7.48
CA ALA A 117 13.55 4.92 8.92
C ALA A 117 13.41 3.45 9.34
N ASN A 118 14.05 3.09 10.46
CA ASN A 118 13.89 1.77 11.04
C ASN A 118 12.43 1.53 11.47
N SER A 119 11.84 0.38 11.10
CA SER A 119 10.43 0.08 11.40
C SER A 119 10.10 0.13 12.89
N ALA A 120 11.00 -0.32 13.77
CA ALA A 120 10.78 -0.25 15.21
C ALA A 120 10.70 1.20 15.73
N ALA A 121 11.49 2.11 15.15
CA ALA A 121 11.40 3.54 15.47
C ALA A 121 10.06 4.15 14.99
N VAL A 122 9.57 3.72 13.82
CA VAL A 122 8.24 4.13 13.34
C VAL A 122 7.15 3.58 14.25
N VAL A 123 7.21 2.30 14.66
CA VAL A 123 6.25 1.71 15.59
C VAL A 123 6.24 2.44 16.93
N ALA A 124 7.41 2.78 17.49
CA ALA A 124 7.48 3.55 18.72
C ALA A 124 6.70 4.88 18.63
N ILE A 125 6.81 5.58 17.49
CA ILE A 125 6.03 6.80 17.21
C ILE A 125 4.53 6.50 17.08
N LEU A 126 4.14 5.44 16.36
CA LEU A 126 2.73 5.06 16.19
C LEU A 126 2.05 4.72 17.54
N THR A 127 2.82 4.21 18.50
CA THR A 127 2.31 3.83 19.82
C THR A 127 2.42 4.92 20.88
N ASP A 128 3.06 6.04 20.58
CA ASP A 128 3.27 7.11 21.55
C ASP A 128 1.95 7.81 21.94
N ALA A 129 2.03 8.71 22.93
CA ALA A 129 0.87 9.45 23.41
C ALA A 129 0.27 10.41 22.36
N LYS A 130 0.95 10.70 21.25
CA LYS A 130 0.44 11.56 20.17
C LYS A 130 -0.40 10.78 19.17
N HIS A 131 -0.10 9.51 18.92
CA HIS A 131 -0.85 8.67 17.98
C HIS A 131 -1.77 7.67 18.69
N GLY A 132 -1.25 6.94 19.68
CA GLY A 132 -2.03 6.04 20.52
C GLY A 132 -2.61 4.84 19.76
N TYR A 133 -1.88 4.26 18.80
CA TYR A 133 -2.32 3.07 18.07
C TYR A 133 -1.98 1.74 18.78
N GLY A 134 -1.17 1.75 19.84
CA GLY A 134 -0.68 0.53 20.50
C GLY A 134 -1.78 -0.40 21.03
N GLU A 135 -2.87 0.15 21.55
CA GLU A 135 -4.02 -0.65 22.02
C GLU A 135 -5.09 -0.85 20.93
N ARG A 136 -4.87 -0.32 19.72
CA ARG A 136 -5.87 -0.26 18.64
C ARG A 136 -5.56 -1.21 17.50
N MET A 137 -4.28 -1.49 17.27
CA MET A 137 -3.81 -2.36 16.22
C MET A 137 -2.92 -3.45 16.83
N PRO A 138 -3.02 -4.69 16.33
CA PRO A 138 -2.12 -5.73 16.76
C PRO A 138 -0.69 -5.46 16.25
N PRO A 139 0.36 -6.03 16.88
CA PRO A 139 1.76 -5.73 16.55
C PRO A 139 2.11 -5.89 15.07
N GLU A 140 1.59 -6.93 14.41
CA GLU A 140 1.82 -7.19 12.99
C GLU A 140 1.24 -6.09 12.09
N ALA A 141 0.09 -5.52 12.43
CA ALA A 141 -0.49 -4.40 11.69
C ALA A 141 0.34 -3.11 11.88
N LEU A 142 0.90 -2.90 13.08
CA LEU A 142 1.82 -1.79 13.32
C LEU A 142 3.10 -1.94 12.50
N GLN A 143 3.63 -3.16 12.37
CA GLN A 143 4.79 -3.43 11.52
C GLN A 143 4.50 -3.20 10.04
N ASP A 144 3.34 -3.63 9.53
CA ASP A 144 2.95 -3.37 8.15
C ASP A 144 2.79 -1.87 7.86
N LEU A 145 2.12 -1.15 8.77
CA LEU A 145 1.99 0.30 8.66
C LEU A 145 3.36 0.98 8.70
N ALA A 146 4.28 0.51 9.55
CA ALA A 146 5.66 1.00 9.60
C ALA A 146 6.43 0.71 8.31
N ALA A 147 6.25 -0.47 7.70
CA ALA A 147 6.85 -0.82 6.42
C ALA A 147 6.38 0.11 5.31
N PHE A 148 5.09 0.46 5.27
CA PHE A 148 4.57 1.46 4.33
C PHE A 148 5.16 2.86 4.59
N ILE A 149 5.16 3.31 5.84
CA ILE A 149 5.70 4.64 6.18
C ILE A 149 7.19 4.72 5.86
N SER A 150 7.97 3.66 6.07
CA SER A 150 9.41 3.66 5.80
C SER A 150 9.75 3.46 4.33
N GLY A 151 9.18 2.44 3.68
CA GLY A 151 9.58 2.01 2.33
C GLY A 151 8.48 2.08 1.27
N GLY A 152 7.25 2.42 1.65
CA GLY A 152 6.07 2.37 0.78
C GLY A 152 5.66 3.68 0.13
N GLN A 153 6.11 4.82 0.69
CA GLN A 153 5.70 6.15 0.24
C GLN A 153 5.98 6.39 -1.26
N VAL A 154 5.09 7.11 -1.93
CA VAL A 154 5.24 7.52 -3.33
C VAL A 154 5.31 9.04 -3.40
N GLU A 155 6.30 9.56 -4.12
CA GLU A 155 6.38 10.99 -4.44
C GLU A 155 5.40 11.32 -5.57
N MET A 156 4.11 11.46 -5.22
CA MET A 156 3.02 11.57 -6.20
C MET A 156 3.15 12.79 -7.13
N ALA A 157 3.83 13.85 -6.69
CA ALA A 157 4.11 15.03 -7.52
C ALA A 157 4.96 14.72 -8.77
N ARG A 158 5.65 13.58 -8.83
CA ARG A 158 6.34 13.12 -10.05
C ARG A 158 5.37 12.64 -11.13
N TYR A 159 4.16 12.22 -10.74
CA TYR A 159 3.18 11.55 -11.60
C TYR A 159 1.91 12.38 -11.84
N LEU A 160 1.54 13.22 -10.87
CA LEU A 160 0.36 14.07 -10.91
C LEU A 160 0.77 15.54 -10.88
N GLU A 161 0.10 16.36 -11.69
CA GLU A 161 0.26 17.82 -11.64
C GLU A 161 -0.35 18.36 -10.33
N PRO A 162 0.41 19.07 -9.47
CA PRO A 162 -0.04 19.36 -8.11
C PRO A 162 -1.34 20.18 -8.01
N GLN A 163 -1.66 21.00 -9.01
CA GLN A 163 -2.78 21.94 -8.98
C GLN A 163 -4.08 21.31 -9.48
N SER A 164 -4.01 20.61 -10.61
CA SER A 164 -5.14 20.00 -11.31
C SER A 164 -5.30 18.50 -11.02
N GLY A 165 -4.23 17.85 -10.55
CA GLY A 165 -4.19 16.41 -10.38
C GLY A 165 -4.14 15.62 -11.69
N LYS A 166 -3.92 16.29 -12.84
CA LYS A 166 -3.79 15.63 -14.14
C LYS A 166 -2.57 14.71 -14.17
N CYS A 167 -2.72 13.53 -14.76
CA CYS A 167 -1.59 12.62 -14.99
C CYS A 167 -0.55 13.27 -15.91
N LYS A 168 0.72 13.26 -15.50
CA LYS A 168 1.85 13.77 -16.28
C LYS A 168 2.37 12.78 -17.32
N MET A 169 1.98 11.52 -17.18
CA MET A 169 2.41 10.40 -18.01
C MET A 169 1.35 9.30 -18.02
N GLY A 170 1.61 8.27 -18.82
CA GLY A 170 0.72 7.13 -19.02
C GLY A 170 0.17 7.08 -20.45
N ASP A 171 0.02 5.86 -20.95
CA ASP A 171 -0.59 5.55 -22.23
C ASP A 171 -2.07 5.18 -22.01
N VAL A 172 -2.97 6.04 -22.50
CA VAL A 172 -4.42 5.88 -22.35
C VAL A 172 -4.92 4.59 -23.03
N VAL A 173 -4.29 4.14 -24.13
CA VAL A 173 -4.70 2.94 -24.87
C VAL A 173 -4.33 1.70 -24.06
N LYS A 174 -3.11 1.61 -23.52
CA LYS A 174 -2.73 0.53 -22.60
C LYS A 174 -3.56 0.56 -21.31
N GLY A 175 -3.80 1.76 -20.78
CA GLY A 175 -4.63 1.99 -19.61
C GLY A 175 -6.05 1.44 -19.79
N LYS A 176 -6.64 1.62 -20.97
CA LYS A 176 -7.93 1.03 -21.32
C LYS A 176 -7.88 -0.50 -21.30
N SER A 177 -6.85 -1.11 -21.88
CA SER A 177 -6.67 -2.57 -21.87
C SER A 177 -6.57 -3.11 -20.44
N TYR A 178 -5.75 -2.50 -19.58
CA TYR A 178 -5.65 -2.89 -18.17
C TYR A 178 -6.95 -2.68 -17.42
N TYR A 179 -7.63 -1.55 -17.64
CA TYR A 179 -8.88 -1.25 -16.95
C TYR A 179 -9.97 -2.27 -17.28
N LEU A 180 -10.11 -2.62 -18.56
CA LEU A 180 -11.12 -3.58 -19.01
C LEU A 180 -10.88 -4.98 -18.44
N THR A 181 -9.64 -5.39 -18.21
CA THR A 181 -9.31 -6.74 -17.71
C THR A 181 -9.18 -6.82 -16.18
N LEU A 182 -8.81 -5.73 -15.51
CA LEU A 182 -8.53 -5.72 -14.07
C LEU A 182 -9.60 -5.02 -13.23
N CYS A 183 -10.27 -4.00 -13.78
CA CYS A 183 -11.14 -3.10 -12.99
C CYS A 183 -12.62 -3.21 -13.36
N SER A 184 -12.92 -3.46 -14.64
CA SER A 184 -14.28 -3.40 -15.17
C SER A 184 -15.24 -4.43 -14.57
N GLN A 185 -14.71 -5.55 -14.08
CA GLN A 185 -15.50 -6.60 -13.43
C GLN A 185 -16.26 -6.10 -12.19
N CYS A 186 -15.71 -5.08 -11.51
CA CYS A 186 -16.38 -4.43 -10.39
C CYS A 186 -16.92 -3.05 -10.77
N HIS A 187 -16.12 -2.25 -11.48
CA HIS A 187 -16.43 -0.84 -11.75
C HIS A 187 -17.24 -0.60 -13.03
N GLY A 188 -17.51 -1.63 -13.84
CA GLY A 188 -18.13 -1.50 -15.16
C GLY A 188 -17.13 -1.02 -16.21
N THR A 189 -17.41 -1.29 -17.49
CA THR A 189 -16.54 -0.93 -18.63
C THR A 189 -16.37 0.59 -18.79
N GLU A 190 -17.35 1.37 -18.32
CA GLU A 190 -17.35 2.83 -18.34
C GLU A 190 -16.98 3.47 -16.99
N GLY A 191 -16.56 2.68 -15.99
CA GLY A 191 -16.29 3.23 -14.65
C GLY A 191 -17.54 3.56 -13.85
N ILE A 192 -18.69 3.05 -14.27
CA ILE A 192 -19.97 3.20 -13.60
C ILE A 192 -20.56 1.80 -13.36
N SER A 193 -20.74 1.48 -12.08
CA SER A 193 -21.42 0.27 -11.63
C SER A 193 -22.22 0.54 -10.35
N ARG A 194 -23.28 -0.22 -10.12
CA ARG A 194 -24.14 -0.06 -8.93
C ARG A 194 -23.34 -0.44 -7.68
N GLY A 195 -23.40 0.41 -6.65
CA GLY A 195 -22.68 0.18 -5.39
C GLY A 195 -21.20 0.57 -5.43
N MET A 196 -20.67 0.99 -6.59
CA MET A 196 -19.28 1.44 -6.72
C MET A 196 -19.18 2.96 -6.90
N PRO A 197 -18.05 3.59 -6.49
CA PRO A 197 -17.73 4.96 -6.88
C PRO A 197 -17.64 5.10 -8.40
N ILE A 198 -18.05 6.25 -8.93
CA ILE A 198 -17.84 6.61 -10.33
C ILE A 198 -16.34 6.87 -10.53
N VAL A 199 -15.68 6.01 -11.29
CA VAL A 199 -14.21 6.01 -11.41
C VAL A 199 -13.70 7.31 -12.02
N GLY A 200 -14.30 7.79 -13.13
CA GLY A 200 -13.89 9.04 -13.77
C GLY A 200 -14.02 10.24 -12.84
N LYS A 201 -15.10 10.30 -12.05
CA LYS A 201 -15.28 11.34 -11.04
C LYS A 201 -14.18 11.29 -9.97
N ALA A 202 -13.87 10.10 -9.44
CA ALA A 202 -12.83 9.93 -8.43
C ALA A 202 -11.44 10.27 -8.99
N ALA A 203 -11.12 9.81 -10.20
CA ALA A 203 -9.81 10.03 -10.83
C ALA A 203 -9.55 11.51 -11.16
N ILE A 204 -10.60 12.30 -11.41
CA ILE A 204 -10.48 13.74 -11.67
C ILE A 204 -10.54 14.55 -10.36
N LYS A 205 -11.42 14.21 -9.42
CA LYS A 205 -11.62 15.02 -8.20
C LYS A 205 -10.67 14.67 -7.06
N GLU A 206 -10.23 13.41 -6.98
CA GLU A 206 -9.35 12.90 -5.92
C GLU A 206 -8.22 12.01 -6.48
N PRO A 207 -7.41 12.48 -7.46
CA PRO A 207 -6.42 11.63 -8.14
C PRO A 207 -5.36 11.04 -7.21
N TRP A 208 -4.95 11.74 -6.14
CA TRP A 208 -4.04 11.19 -5.13
C TRP A 208 -4.62 9.99 -4.38
N LEU A 209 -5.93 10.03 -4.07
CA LEU A 209 -6.65 8.89 -3.50
C LEU A 209 -6.67 7.74 -4.49
N VAL A 210 -6.99 8.01 -5.75
CA VAL A 210 -7.08 6.95 -6.78
C VAL A 210 -5.72 6.33 -7.02
N LEU A 211 -4.65 7.12 -7.11
CA LEU A 211 -3.29 6.60 -7.25
C LEU A 211 -2.91 5.70 -6.06
N HIS A 212 -3.18 6.14 -4.83
CA HIS A 212 -2.95 5.33 -3.63
C HIS A 212 -3.71 4.01 -3.69
N LYS A 213 -5.01 4.04 -4.02
CA LYS A 213 -5.85 2.85 -4.07
C LYS A 213 -5.52 1.92 -5.23
N THR A 214 -5.11 2.43 -6.38
CA THR A 214 -4.67 1.57 -7.51
C THR A 214 -3.39 0.84 -7.15
N LEU A 215 -2.45 1.49 -6.46
CA LEU A 215 -1.23 0.82 -5.99
C LEU A 215 -1.53 -0.20 -4.89
N HIS A 216 -2.41 0.13 -3.96
CA HIS A 216 -2.45 -0.58 -2.67
C HIS A 216 -3.74 -1.34 -2.37
N GLY A 217 -4.78 -1.13 -3.17
CA GLY A 217 -6.11 -1.66 -2.99
C GLY A 217 -6.98 -0.78 -2.08
N HIS A 218 -8.21 -1.23 -1.86
CA HIS A 218 -9.15 -0.60 -0.94
C HIS A 218 -9.21 -1.38 0.37
N PRO A 219 -9.11 -0.71 1.54
CA PRO A 219 -9.17 -1.39 2.84
C PRO A 219 -10.39 -2.29 2.98
N GLY A 220 -10.25 -3.52 3.47
CA GLY A 220 -11.38 -4.42 3.77
C GLY A 220 -12.34 -4.68 2.61
N SER A 221 -11.84 -4.72 1.37
CA SER A 221 -12.64 -5.08 0.18
C SER A 221 -11.85 -5.96 -0.78
N GLY A 222 -12.52 -6.50 -1.80
CA GLY A 222 -11.86 -7.27 -2.86
C GLY A 222 -11.05 -6.45 -3.87
N MET A 223 -10.98 -5.12 -3.73
CA MET A 223 -10.17 -4.29 -4.63
C MET A 223 -8.68 -4.44 -4.27
N VAL A 224 -7.98 -5.25 -5.05
CA VAL A 224 -6.54 -5.53 -4.89
C VAL A 224 -5.67 -4.33 -5.29
N GLY A 225 -4.45 -4.29 -4.74
CA GLY A 225 -3.42 -3.33 -5.13
C GLY A 225 -2.54 -3.85 -6.26
N LEU A 226 -2.15 -2.97 -7.18
CA LEU A 226 -1.35 -3.30 -8.36
C LEU A 226 0.14 -2.96 -8.21
N ARG A 227 0.62 -2.64 -7.00
CA ARG A 227 2.01 -2.21 -6.77
C ARG A 227 3.05 -3.18 -7.34
N ALA A 228 2.79 -4.48 -7.30
CA ALA A 228 3.68 -5.51 -7.85
C ALA A 228 3.82 -5.45 -9.38
N LEU A 229 2.85 -4.86 -10.08
CA LEU A 229 2.87 -4.71 -11.54
C LEU A 229 3.68 -3.49 -12.01
N GLY A 230 4.08 -2.61 -11.07
CA GLY A 230 4.91 -1.44 -11.36
C GLY A 230 4.10 -0.16 -11.58
N MET A 231 4.83 0.96 -11.51
CA MET A 231 4.24 2.30 -11.60
C MET A 231 3.76 2.63 -13.02
N ASP A 232 4.41 2.13 -14.07
CA ASP A 232 4.02 2.43 -15.45
C ASP A 232 2.60 1.93 -15.75
N ILE A 233 2.28 0.68 -15.39
CA ILE A 233 0.93 0.12 -15.51
C ILE A 233 -0.09 0.93 -14.69
N THR A 234 0.31 1.35 -13.48
CA THR A 234 -0.54 2.21 -12.63
C THR A 234 -0.83 3.54 -13.31
N MET A 235 0.17 4.16 -13.94
CA MET A 235 0.00 5.46 -14.59
C MET A 235 -0.75 5.37 -15.92
N ASP A 236 -0.57 4.28 -16.67
CA ASP A 236 -1.42 3.96 -17.82
C ASP A 236 -2.90 3.89 -17.38
N LEU A 237 -3.21 3.13 -16.32
CA LEU A 237 -4.55 3.06 -15.72
C LEU A 237 -5.06 4.44 -15.29
N MET A 238 -4.26 5.19 -14.53
CA MET A 238 -4.64 6.54 -14.06
C MET A 238 -4.98 7.47 -15.22
N SER A 239 -4.17 7.44 -16.29
CA SER A 239 -4.39 8.27 -17.49
C SER A 239 -5.73 7.94 -18.17
N TYR A 240 -6.09 6.67 -18.31
CA TYR A 240 -7.38 6.24 -18.85
C TYR A 240 -8.54 6.54 -17.91
N MET A 241 -8.38 6.32 -16.60
CA MET A 241 -9.44 6.60 -15.63
C MET A 241 -9.83 8.08 -15.62
N GLN A 242 -8.91 9.00 -15.91
CA GLN A 242 -9.22 10.43 -16.06
C GLN A 242 -9.99 10.79 -17.35
N THR A 243 -10.19 9.85 -18.28
CA THR A 243 -11.04 10.04 -19.47
C THR A 243 -12.45 9.47 -19.31
N LEU A 244 -12.72 8.75 -18.22
CA LEU A 244 -14.02 8.10 -18.00
C LEU A 244 -15.13 9.11 -17.63
N PRO A 245 -16.40 8.78 -17.88
CA PRO A 245 -17.54 9.59 -17.46
C PRO A 245 -17.53 9.93 -15.96
N THR A 246 -17.99 11.14 -15.62
CA THR A 246 -18.01 11.65 -14.24
C THR A 246 -19.38 11.60 -13.57
N GLN A 247 -20.41 11.17 -14.29
CA GLN A 247 -21.80 11.12 -13.83
C GLN A 247 -22.54 9.96 -14.49
N ARG A 248 -23.62 9.50 -13.84
CA ARG A 248 -24.52 8.45 -14.36
C ARG A 248 -25.48 9.01 -15.40
#